data_AF-A0A8T5EP32-F1
#
_entry.id   AF-A0A8T5EP32-F1
#
_cell.length_a   1.000
_cell.length_b   1.000
_cell.length_c   1.000
_cell.angle_alpha   90.00
_cell.angle_beta   90.00
_cell.angle_gamma   90.00
#
_symmetry.space_group_name_H-M   'P 1'
#
loop_
_entity.id
_entity.type
_entity.pdbx_description
1 polymer ?
#
loop_
_entity_poly.entity_id
_entity_poly.type
_entity_poly.pdbx_seq_one_letter_code
_entity_poly.pdbx_strand_id
1 'polypeptide(L)'
;MNKSRICGALLLSITLLLAGCTVDDAAQPPQADESPSLQIYGFDGGDSSESTSTNASDELFYVMMNQGSDINWTSVGVTIQVDGSTPINCQQNDPSADCTYDVDNDNEWSVGEEIIISEGATDLCSNSCSIDVTIKHTEDQKIIGNINDILVE
;
A
#
# COMPACT_ATOMS: atom_id res chain seq x y z
N MET A 1 -3.66 -76.15 43.55
CA MET A 1 -4.89 -75.52 44.04
C MET A 1 -4.53 -74.27 44.84
N ASN A 2 -5.19 -73.17 44.49
CA ASN A 2 -5.45 -71.97 45.28
C ASN A 2 -4.26 -71.01 45.51
N LYS A 3 -4.04 -70.17 44.51
CA LYS A 3 -3.22 -68.96 44.57
C LYS A 3 -4.17 -67.79 44.74
N SER A 4 -4.21 -67.17 45.92
CA SER A 4 -4.96 -65.93 46.14
C SER A 4 -4.30 -65.05 47.18
N ARG A 5 -3.73 -63.94 46.67
CA ARG A 5 -3.81 -62.54 47.19
C ARG A 5 -3.06 -62.29 48.50
N ILE A 6 -2.35 -61.17 48.70
CA ILE A 6 -2.80 -59.77 48.70
C ILE A 6 -1.50 -58.92 48.63
N CYS A 7 -1.33 -58.08 47.61
CA CYS A 7 -1.38 -56.62 47.69
C CYS A 7 -0.39 -55.99 48.70
N GLY A 8 0.77 -55.57 48.20
CA GLY A 8 1.70 -54.69 48.90
C GLY A 8 2.01 -53.51 47.99
N ALA A 9 1.46 -52.34 48.31
CA ALA A 9 1.69 -51.09 47.61
C ALA A 9 3.17 -50.69 47.69
N LEU A 10 3.80 -50.34 46.57
CA LEU A 10 5.13 -49.74 46.58
C LEU A 10 5.24 -48.62 45.52
N LEU A 11 5.01 -47.41 46.03
CA LEU A 11 5.74 -46.16 45.79
C LEU A 11 5.88 -45.63 44.36
N LEU A 12 5.03 -44.64 44.09
CA LEU A 12 5.23 -43.54 43.14
C LEU A 12 6.64 -42.96 43.22
N SER A 13 7.31 -42.85 42.07
CA SER A 13 8.24 -41.77 41.78
C SER A 13 8.30 -41.56 40.27
N ILE A 14 7.30 -40.83 39.76
CA ILE A 14 7.33 -40.32 38.39
C ILE A 14 8.13 -39.01 38.46
N THR A 15 9.36 -39.05 37.98
CA THR A 15 10.15 -37.86 37.68
C THR A 15 9.46 -37.12 36.53
N LEU A 16 8.67 -36.10 36.86
CA LEU A 16 8.24 -35.10 35.87
C LEU A 16 9.50 -34.35 35.41
N LEU A 17 10.00 -34.70 34.22
CA LEU A 17 10.83 -33.80 33.45
C LEU A 17 9.92 -32.66 32.98
N LEU A 18 9.87 -31.57 33.74
CA LEU A 18 9.44 -30.27 33.22
C LEU A 18 10.49 -29.84 32.19
N ALA A 19 10.37 -30.36 30.97
CA ALA A 19 10.91 -29.66 29.81
C ALA A 19 10.14 -28.34 29.74
N GLY A 20 10.79 -27.27 30.19
CA GLY A 20 10.32 -25.93 29.94
C GLY A 20 10.19 -25.76 28.43
N CYS A 21 8.96 -25.71 27.93
CA CYS A 21 8.70 -24.94 26.75
C CYS A 21 9.00 -23.50 27.18
N THR A 22 10.18 -22.99 26.83
CA THR A 22 10.25 -21.55 26.64
C THR A 22 9.27 -21.29 25.51
N VAL A 23 8.11 -20.75 25.87
CA VAL A 23 7.42 -19.89 24.93
C VAL A 23 8.40 -18.75 24.72
N ASP A 24 9.20 -18.85 23.67
CA ASP A 24 9.77 -17.69 23.02
C ASP A 24 8.58 -16.91 22.43
N ASP A 25 7.78 -16.34 23.33
CA ASP A 25 6.95 -15.19 23.02
C ASP A 25 7.96 -14.06 22.91
N ALA A 26 8.60 -13.99 21.74
CA ALA A 26 9.10 -12.72 21.26
C ALA A 26 7.87 -11.83 21.30
N ALA A 27 7.73 -11.07 22.38
CA ALA A 27 6.75 -10.02 22.50
C ALA A 27 6.92 -9.17 21.26
N GLN A 28 6.06 -9.42 20.27
CA GLN A 28 6.00 -8.63 19.08
C GLN A 28 5.78 -7.22 19.61
N PRO A 29 6.67 -6.25 19.32
CA PRO A 29 6.38 -4.87 19.69
C PRO A 29 4.96 -4.59 19.21
N PRO A 30 4.09 -3.97 20.02
CA PRO A 30 2.72 -3.74 19.63
C PRO A 30 2.75 -3.14 18.22
N GLN A 31 2.24 -3.91 17.24
CA GLN A 31 2.01 -3.37 15.92
C GLN A 31 1.12 -2.19 16.18
N ALA A 32 1.62 -1.00 15.82
CA ALA A 32 0.88 0.23 15.94
C ALA A 32 -0.54 -0.06 15.50
N ASP A 33 -1.44 0.09 16.45
CA ASP A 33 -2.85 -0.08 16.31
C ASP A 33 -3.28 0.81 15.15
N GLU A 34 -3.42 0.19 13.96
CA GLU A 34 -4.22 0.68 12.85
C GLU A 34 -5.67 0.68 13.36
N SER A 35 -5.96 1.53 14.34
CA SER A 35 -7.30 2.03 14.57
C SER A 35 -7.81 2.40 13.19
N PRO A 36 -9.00 1.94 12.76
CA PRO A 36 -9.52 2.30 11.45
C PRO A 36 -9.69 3.82 11.47
N SER A 37 -8.65 4.52 10.98
CA SER A 37 -8.75 5.92 10.66
C SER A 37 -9.90 5.96 9.67
N LEU A 38 -10.92 6.76 9.98
CA LEU A 38 -12.06 6.89 9.10
C LEU A 38 -11.50 7.27 7.73
N GLN A 39 -11.54 6.36 6.76
CA GLN A 39 -11.14 6.64 5.39
C GLN A 39 -12.22 7.59 4.85
N ILE A 40 -11.87 8.88 4.82
CA ILE A 40 -12.77 9.96 4.37
C ILE A 40 -12.79 10.03 2.84
N TYR A 41 -11.73 9.53 2.21
CA TYR A 41 -11.53 9.49 0.78
C TYR A 41 -11.30 8.06 0.31
N GLY A 42 -11.78 7.76 -0.89
CA GLY A 42 -11.59 6.49 -1.56
C GLY A 42 -11.15 6.74 -3.00
N PHE A 43 -10.17 5.94 -3.43
CA PHE A 43 -9.58 6.02 -4.75
C PHE A 43 -9.44 4.60 -5.30
N ASP A 44 -9.84 4.43 -6.55
CA ASP A 44 -9.51 3.25 -7.36
C ASP A 44 -8.46 3.68 -8.38
N GLY A 45 -7.68 2.73 -8.88
CA GLY A 45 -6.77 3.02 -9.97
C GLY A 45 -6.10 1.76 -10.51
N GLY A 46 -5.40 1.92 -11.61
CA GLY A 46 -4.79 0.81 -12.31
C GLY A 46 -3.97 1.25 -13.52
N ASP A 47 -3.53 0.25 -14.26
CA ASP A 47 -2.84 0.39 -15.54
C ASP A 47 -3.62 1.29 -16.52
N SER A 48 -2.89 2.11 -17.25
CA SER A 48 -3.46 2.99 -18.26
C SER A 48 -3.87 2.21 -19.51
N SER A 49 -4.40 2.90 -20.52
CA SER A 49 -4.70 2.28 -21.81
C SER A 49 -3.53 2.29 -22.79
N GLU A 50 -2.49 3.08 -22.50
CA GLU A 50 -1.26 3.17 -23.29
C GLU A 50 -0.24 2.14 -22.78
N SER A 51 0.48 1.52 -23.71
CA SER A 51 1.56 0.60 -23.34
C SER A 51 2.84 1.33 -23.01
N THR A 52 3.57 0.80 -22.03
CA THR A 52 4.92 1.25 -21.68
C THR A 52 5.88 1.09 -22.85
N SER A 53 6.87 1.97 -22.91
CA SER A 53 7.84 2.03 -23.99
C SER A 53 9.17 2.60 -23.51
N THR A 54 10.21 2.49 -24.33
CA THR A 54 11.51 3.11 -24.02
C THR A 54 11.54 4.63 -24.24
N ASN A 55 10.38 5.25 -24.48
CA ASN A 55 10.25 6.69 -24.61
C ASN A 55 9.88 7.28 -23.25
N ALA A 56 9.94 8.60 -23.13
CA ALA A 56 9.28 9.28 -22.04
C ALA A 56 7.85 9.64 -22.47
N SER A 57 7.08 10.18 -21.53
CA SER A 57 5.71 10.68 -21.72
C SER A 57 4.64 9.61 -21.94
N ASP A 58 4.92 8.35 -21.63
CA ASP A 58 3.91 7.29 -21.65
C ASP A 58 2.87 7.52 -20.52
N GLU A 59 1.59 7.32 -20.81
CA GLU A 59 0.53 7.26 -19.79
C GLU A 59 0.70 5.97 -18.98
N LEU A 60 0.93 6.07 -17.68
CA LEU A 60 1.26 4.91 -16.84
C LEU A 60 0.07 4.41 -16.02
N PHE A 61 -0.75 5.31 -15.51
CA PHE A 61 -1.67 4.94 -14.44
C PHE A 61 -2.88 5.87 -14.38
N TYR A 62 -4.10 5.34 -14.27
CA TYR A 62 -5.27 6.16 -13.97
C TYR A 62 -5.64 6.07 -12.50
N VAL A 63 -6.12 7.18 -11.94
CA VAL A 63 -6.67 7.23 -10.57
C VAL A 63 -8.03 7.89 -10.58
N MET A 64 -9.04 7.17 -10.10
CA MET A 64 -10.43 7.59 -10.02
C MET A 64 -10.83 7.85 -8.57
N MET A 65 -11.41 9.02 -8.28
CA MET A 65 -11.99 9.28 -6.97
C MET A 65 -13.37 8.64 -6.87
N ASN A 66 -13.58 7.69 -5.95
CA ASN A 66 -14.86 6.98 -5.80
C ASN A 66 -15.61 7.37 -4.52
N GLN A 67 -14.96 8.07 -3.60
CA GLN A 67 -15.54 8.52 -2.33
C GLN A 67 -14.81 9.76 -1.81
N GLY A 68 -15.58 10.71 -1.26
CA GLY A 68 -15.04 11.87 -0.56
C GLY A 68 -15.89 13.12 -0.77
N SER A 69 -15.41 14.25 -0.25
CA SER A 69 -15.88 15.58 -0.64
C SER A 69 -14.95 16.15 -1.70
N ASP A 70 -15.39 17.15 -2.46
CA ASP A 70 -14.57 17.74 -3.51
C ASP A 70 -13.27 18.31 -2.93
N ILE A 71 -12.14 18.09 -3.62
CA ILE A 71 -10.79 18.50 -3.19
C ILE A 71 -10.28 19.57 -4.14
N ASN A 72 -9.89 20.75 -3.65
CA ASN A 72 -9.29 21.74 -4.53
C ASN A 72 -8.01 21.19 -5.21
N TRP A 73 -7.88 21.32 -6.53
CA TRP A 73 -6.72 20.78 -7.27
C TRP A 73 -5.38 21.28 -6.72
N THR A 74 -5.31 22.52 -6.22
CA THR A 74 -4.06 23.07 -5.63
C THR A 74 -3.64 22.40 -4.32
N SER A 75 -4.57 21.67 -3.69
CA SER A 75 -4.38 20.94 -2.47
C SER A 75 -4.01 19.46 -2.71
N VAL A 76 -4.02 18.99 -3.96
CA VAL A 76 -3.70 17.61 -4.35
C VAL A 76 -2.21 17.46 -4.60
N GLY A 77 -1.60 16.45 -3.96
CA GLY A 77 -0.24 16.01 -4.23
C GLY A 77 -0.23 14.54 -4.60
N VAL A 78 0.47 14.20 -5.69
CA VAL A 78 0.61 12.84 -6.18
C VAL A 78 2.08 12.44 -6.09
N THR A 79 2.34 11.27 -5.51
CA THR A 79 3.67 10.65 -5.46
C THR A 79 3.57 9.25 -6.02
N ILE A 80 4.53 8.83 -6.84
CA ILE A 80 4.63 7.45 -7.32
C ILE A 80 5.92 6.80 -6.85
N GLN A 81 5.91 5.48 -6.68
CA GLN A 81 7.10 4.67 -6.49
C GLN A 81 7.09 3.56 -7.54
N VAL A 82 8.10 3.58 -8.41
CA VAL A 82 8.27 2.59 -9.48
C VAL A 82 9.21 1.49 -8.99
N ASP A 83 8.82 0.22 -9.06
CA ASP A 83 9.60 -0.97 -8.68
C ASP A 83 10.24 -0.87 -7.27
N GLY A 84 9.53 -0.27 -6.32
CA GLY A 84 10.04 -0.09 -4.95
C GLY A 84 11.18 0.92 -4.82
N SER A 85 11.40 1.78 -5.83
CA SER A 85 12.42 2.83 -5.85
C SER A 85 12.13 3.99 -4.89
N THR A 86 12.87 5.09 -4.96
CA THR A 86 12.55 6.25 -4.12
C THR A 86 11.29 6.94 -4.65
N PRO A 87 10.31 7.29 -3.79
CA PRO A 87 9.10 7.97 -4.25
C PRO A 87 9.40 9.30 -4.98
N ILE A 88 8.73 9.51 -6.11
CA ILE A 88 8.85 10.67 -7.01
C ILE A 88 7.58 11.51 -6.89
N ASN A 89 7.71 12.82 -6.67
CA ASN A 89 6.55 13.71 -6.65
C ASN A 89 6.18 14.11 -8.09
N CYS A 90 5.02 13.69 -8.56
CA CYS A 90 4.52 14.09 -9.87
C CYS A 90 3.99 15.51 -9.84
N GLN A 91 4.23 16.25 -10.92
CA GLN A 91 3.82 17.65 -11.04
C GLN A 91 2.51 17.76 -11.82
N GLN A 92 1.66 18.70 -11.41
CA GLN A 92 0.38 18.92 -12.07
C GLN A 92 0.60 19.60 -13.43
N ASN A 93 0.16 18.97 -14.53
CA ASN A 93 0.25 19.51 -15.89
C ASN A 93 1.66 20.02 -16.29
N ASP A 94 2.72 19.38 -15.81
CA ASP A 94 4.10 19.76 -16.12
C ASP A 94 4.88 18.58 -16.74
N PRO A 95 4.88 18.46 -18.08
CA PRO A 95 5.57 17.38 -18.78
C PRO A 95 7.10 17.51 -18.72
N SER A 96 7.65 18.59 -18.14
CA SER A 96 9.10 18.73 -17.96
C SER A 96 9.62 18.09 -16.67
N ALA A 97 8.73 17.69 -15.76
CA ALA A 97 9.06 16.94 -14.55
C ALA A 97 9.40 15.47 -14.87
N ASP A 98 9.78 14.68 -13.86
CA ASP A 98 10.01 13.24 -14.05
C ASP A 98 8.69 12.48 -14.32
N CYS A 99 7.60 12.88 -13.64
CA CYS A 99 6.24 12.44 -13.90
C CYS A 99 5.26 13.60 -13.77
N THR A 100 4.14 13.51 -14.48
CA THR A 100 3.06 14.50 -14.48
C THR A 100 1.71 13.82 -14.27
N TYR A 101 0.71 14.57 -13.83
CA TYR A 101 -0.68 14.14 -13.90
C TYR A 101 -1.54 15.25 -14.49
N ASP A 102 -2.54 14.88 -15.28
CA ASP A 102 -3.51 15.82 -15.81
C ASP A 102 -4.60 16.12 -14.77
N VAL A 103 -5.20 17.30 -14.94
CA VAL A 103 -6.44 17.68 -14.28
C VAL A 103 -7.34 18.33 -15.31
N ASP A 104 -8.63 18.38 -15.03
CA ASP A 104 -9.56 19.09 -15.91
C ASP A 104 -9.48 20.63 -15.73
N ASN A 105 -10.46 21.33 -16.29
CA ASN A 105 -10.48 22.80 -16.33
C ASN A 105 -11.25 23.45 -15.17
N ASP A 106 -11.73 22.68 -14.21
CA ASP A 106 -12.39 23.22 -13.04
C ASP A 106 -11.39 23.45 -11.88
N ASN A 107 -11.89 23.57 -10.65
CA ASN A 107 -11.06 23.86 -9.49
C ASN A 107 -10.96 22.69 -8.51
N GLU A 108 -11.68 21.58 -8.72
CA GLU A 108 -11.93 20.57 -7.71
C GLU A 108 -11.89 19.14 -8.29
N TRP A 109 -11.19 18.24 -7.61
CA TRP A 109 -11.32 16.81 -7.84
C TRP A 109 -12.57 16.29 -7.13
N SER A 110 -13.53 15.80 -7.91
CA SER A 110 -14.82 15.33 -7.44
C SER A 110 -14.98 13.82 -7.61
N VAL A 111 -15.95 13.24 -6.89
CA VAL A 111 -16.27 11.81 -7.01
C VAL A 111 -16.76 11.49 -8.44
N GLY A 112 -16.12 10.52 -9.08
CA GLY A 112 -16.39 10.10 -10.45
C GLY A 112 -15.44 10.70 -11.49
N GLU A 113 -14.48 11.52 -11.07
CA GLU A 113 -13.42 12.06 -11.93
C GLU A 113 -12.11 11.30 -11.76
N GLU A 114 -11.32 11.32 -12.84
CA GLU A 114 -10.03 10.64 -12.93
C GLU A 114 -8.90 11.60 -13.28
N ILE A 115 -7.70 11.21 -12.86
CA ILE A 115 -6.44 11.73 -13.37
C ILE A 115 -5.67 10.60 -14.05
N ILE A 116 -4.88 10.93 -15.05
CA ILE A 116 -3.89 10.08 -15.70
C ILE A 116 -2.50 10.55 -15.27
N ILE A 117 -1.77 9.66 -14.61
CA ILE A 117 -0.36 9.85 -14.28
C ILE A 117 0.45 9.35 -15.46
N SER A 118 1.28 10.23 -15.99
CA SER A 118 2.18 9.96 -17.10
C SER A 118 3.63 10.19 -16.68
N GLU A 119 4.54 9.59 -17.41
CA GLU A 119 5.92 10.06 -17.42
C GLU A 119 5.99 11.52 -17.90
N GLY A 120 7.03 12.24 -17.49
CA GLY A 120 7.31 13.56 -18.03
C GLY A 120 8.47 13.52 -19.01
N ALA A 121 9.60 14.12 -18.63
CA ALA A 121 10.82 14.19 -19.43
C ALA A 121 11.73 12.96 -19.27
N THR A 122 11.42 12.07 -18.33
CA THR A 122 12.22 10.90 -17.97
C THR A 122 11.40 9.62 -18.22
N ASP A 123 12.00 8.66 -18.92
CA ASP A 123 11.49 7.28 -19.02
C ASP A 123 11.65 6.60 -17.64
N LEU A 124 10.53 6.27 -17.02
CA LEU A 124 10.41 5.63 -15.71
C LEU A 124 10.12 4.13 -15.86
N CYS A 125 9.37 3.73 -16.89
CA CYS A 125 8.95 2.37 -17.16
C CYS A 125 9.19 1.99 -18.62
N SER A 126 10.40 1.51 -18.94
CA SER A 126 10.72 1.08 -20.32
C SER A 126 10.03 -0.22 -20.77
N ASN A 127 9.51 -0.98 -19.81
CA ASN A 127 8.73 -2.23 -19.97
C ASN A 127 7.76 -2.28 -18.78
N SER A 128 7.08 -3.42 -18.60
CA SER A 128 6.19 -3.61 -17.45
C SER A 128 6.90 -3.34 -16.11
N CYS A 129 6.27 -2.51 -15.27
CA CYS A 129 6.79 -2.07 -13.98
C CYS A 129 5.70 -2.13 -12.91
N SER A 130 6.07 -2.23 -11.62
CA SER A 130 5.12 -2.10 -10.51
C SER A 130 5.07 -0.66 -10.03
N ILE A 131 3.87 -0.09 -9.89
CA ILE A 131 3.67 1.28 -9.42
C ILE A 131 2.81 1.30 -8.15
N ASP A 132 3.37 1.95 -7.12
CA ASP A 132 2.61 2.42 -5.96
C ASP A 132 2.31 3.91 -6.12
N VAL A 133 1.05 4.30 -5.92
CA VAL A 133 0.58 5.70 -5.96
C VAL A 133 0.13 6.12 -4.57
N THR A 134 0.65 7.27 -4.12
CA THR A 134 0.22 7.94 -2.88
C THR A 134 -0.38 9.30 -3.21
N ILE A 135 -1.61 9.52 -2.75
CA ILE A 135 -2.31 10.80 -2.82
C ILE A 135 -2.26 11.46 -1.44
N LYS A 136 -1.83 12.71 -1.40
CA LYS A 136 -1.71 13.50 -0.17
C LYS A 136 -2.32 14.88 -0.33
N HIS A 137 -2.73 15.44 0.79
CA HIS A 137 -3.03 16.85 0.90
C HIS A 137 -1.72 17.65 1.03
N THR A 138 -1.51 18.65 0.17
CA THR A 138 -0.20 19.33 0.05
C THR A 138 0.14 20.20 1.26
N GLU A 139 -0.86 20.76 1.94
CA GLU A 139 -0.65 21.71 3.05
C GLU A 139 -0.12 21.05 4.32
N ASP A 140 -0.69 19.89 4.69
CA ASP A 140 -0.37 19.16 5.93
C ASP A 140 0.33 17.82 5.67
N GLN A 141 0.60 17.49 4.39
CA GLN A 141 1.20 16.24 3.93
C GLN A 141 0.43 14.99 4.39
N LYS A 142 -0.87 15.14 4.70
CA LYS A 142 -1.70 14.03 5.12
C LYS A 142 -1.98 13.12 3.92
N ILE A 143 -1.65 11.84 4.06
CA ILE A 143 -2.02 10.83 3.06
C ILE A 143 -3.53 10.62 3.11
N ILE A 144 -4.17 10.70 1.95
CA ILE A 144 -5.61 10.53 1.78
C ILE A 144 -5.97 9.34 0.89
N GLY A 145 -5.01 8.81 0.12
CA GLY A 145 -5.18 7.61 -0.70
C GLY A 145 -3.86 6.90 -0.94
N ASN A 146 -3.92 5.57 -1.02
CA ASN A 146 -2.82 4.72 -1.49
C ASN A 146 -3.37 3.65 -2.41
N ILE A 147 -2.69 3.41 -3.52
CA ILE A 147 -2.96 2.32 -4.45
C ILE A 147 -1.62 1.65 -4.69
N ASN A 148 -1.49 0.36 -4.38
CA ASN A 148 -0.18 -0.30 -4.33
C ASN A 148 -0.16 -1.55 -5.21
N ASP A 149 1.04 -1.90 -5.66
CA ASP A 149 1.41 -3.13 -6.37
C ASP A 149 0.58 -3.37 -7.64
N ILE A 150 0.38 -2.30 -8.42
CA ILE A 150 -0.25 -2.39 -9.73
C ILE A 150 0.85 -2.62 -10.77
N LEU A 151 0.68 -3.66 -11.57
CA LEU A 151 1.48 -3.88 -12.77
C LEU A 151 0.96 -2.95 -13.89
N VAL A 152 1.86 -2.14 -14.44
CA VAL A 152 1.64 -1.27 -15.61
C VAL A 152 2.41 -1.86 -16.78
N GLU A 153 1.83 -1.93 -17.99
CA GLU A 153 2.46 -2.61 -19.15
C GLU A 153 2.23 -1.99 -20.54
#